data_AF-A0A497DEE9-F1
#
_entry.id   AF-A0A497DEE9-F1
#
_cell.length_a   1.000
_cell.length_b   1.000
_cell.length_c   1.000
_cell.angle_alpha   90.00
_cell.angle_beta   90.00
_cell.angle_gamma   90.00
#
_symmetry.space_group_name_H-M   'P 1'
#
loop_
_entity.id
_entity.type
_entity.pdbx_description
1 polymer ?
#
loop_
_entity_poly.entity_id
_entity_poly.type
_entity_poly.pdbx_seq_one_letter_code
_entity_poly.pdbx_strand_id
1 'polypeptide(L)'
;MYKVENGKRTDLPLLGKGRTYGVDVKPLGSGWNTLKLTVKDDLFTVYLNGEELFQVKDQTFKNAGKIGLWTKADAVSYFDDFQVASMK
;
A
#
# COMPACT_ATOMS: atom_id res chain seq x y z
N MET A 1 7.14 -1.25 1.83
CA MET A 1 6.52 -0.26 0.92
C MET A 1 7.62 0.64 0.38
N TYR A 2 7.38 1.45 -0.64
CA TYR A 2 8.41 2.39 -1.13
C TYR A 2 7.80 3.71 -1.58
N LYS A 3 8.64 4.74 -1.68
CA LYS A 3 8.36 6.00 -2.36
C LYS A 3 9.28 6.18 -3.56
N VAL A 4 8.85 7.02 -4.50
CA VAL A 4 9.68 7.51 -5.59
C VAL A 4 9.65 9.02 -5.57
N GLU A 5 10.80 9.64 -5.39
CA GLU A 5 10.96 11.10 -5.39
C GLU A 5 12.10 11.45 -6.36
N ASN A 6 11.86 12.37 -7.28
CA ASN A 6 12.84 12.78 -8.30
C ASN A 6 13.47 11.60 -9.06
N GLY A 7 12.65 10.61 -9.42
CA GLY A 7 13.10 9.39 -10.11
C GLY A 7 13.84 8.38 -9.24
N LYS A 8 14.10 8.68 -7.96
CA LYS A 8 14.78 7.79 -7.03
C LYS A 8 13.78 6.99 -6.21
N ARG A 9 13.82 5.66 -6.34
CA ARG A 9 13.07 4.74 -5.48
C ARG A 9 13.78 4.57 -4.13
N THR A 10 13.03 4.60 -3.04
CA THR A 10 13.55 4.34 -1.68
C THR A 10 12.51 3.56 -0.89
N ASP A 11 12.93 2.46 -0.27
CA ASP A 11 12.07 1.67 0.61
C ASP A 11 11.73 2.45 1.89
N LEU A 12 10.52 2.22 2.40
CA LEU A 12 10.03 2.80 3.64
C LEU A 12 10.09 1.72 4.74
N PRO A 13 10.79 1.98 5.87
CA PRO A 13 10.82 1.05 6.99
C PRO A 13 9.42 0.75 7.50
N LEU A 14 9.11 -0.53 7.62
CA LEU A 14 7.93 -1.01 8.32
C LEU A 14 8.08 -0.75 9.82
N LEU A 15 7.04 -0.21 10.46
CA LEU A 15 7.03 -0.03 11.90
C LEU A 15 7.21 -1.39 12.59
N GLY A 16 8.23 -1.50 13.44
CA GLY A 16 8.56 -2.72 14.18
C GLY A 16 9.18 -3.86 13.37
N LYS A 17 9.35 -3.73 12.05
CA LYS A 17 9.89 -4.82 11.18
C LYS A 17 11.10 -4.40 10.33
N GLY A 18 11.51 -3.13 10.36
CA GLY A 18 12.71 -2.64 9.67
C GLY A 18 12.50 -2.42 8.16
N ARG A 19 13.60 -2.35 7.41
CA ARG A 19 13.61 -2.02 5.98
C ARG A 19 13.25 -3.23 5.12
N THR A 20 12.04 -3.21 4.55
CA THR A 20 11.56 -4.19 3.58
C THR A 20 10.40 -3.62 2.75
N TYR A 21 10.05 -4.29 1.66
CA TYR A 21 8.98 -3.88 0.75
C TYR A 21 7.58 -4.29 1.24
N GLY A 22 7.47 -5.20 2.19
CA GLY A 22 6.21 -5.68 2.76
C GLY A 22 6.45 -6.84 3.72
N VAL A 23 5.42 -7.64 3.95
CA VAL A 23 5.50 -8.86 4.77
C VAL A 23 5.05 -10.04 3.93
N ASP A 24 5.56 -11.23 4.26
CA ASP A 24 5.05 -12.46 3.67
C ASP A 24 3.62 -12.71 4.16
N VAL A 25 2.77 -13.14 3.23
CA VAL A 25 1.39 -13.56 3.50
C VAL A 25 1.20 -14.97 2.97
N LYS A 26 0.21 -15.70 3.49
CA LYS A 26 -0.16 -17.00 2.95
C LYS A 26 -0.58 -16.86 1.47
N PRO A 27 -0.37 -17.89 0.63
CA PRO A 27 -0.85 -17.88 -0.74
C PRO A 27 -2.35 -17.58 -0.81
N LEU A 28 -2.73 -16.63 -1.68
CA LEU A 28 -4.11 -16.12 -1.76
C LEU A 28 -5.05 -16.95 -2.65
N GLY A 29 -4.52 -17.95 -3.36
CA GLY A 29 -5.29 -18.78 -4.30
C GLY A 29 -5.75 -18.02 -5.55
N SER A 30 -6.81 -18.51 -6.20
CA SER A 30 -7.35 -17.98 -7.46
C SER A 30 -8.56 -17.04 -7.29
N GLY A 31 -8.90 -16.66 -6.05
CA GLY A 31 -10.07 -15.85 -5.73
C GLY A 31 -9.80 -14.34 -5.68
N TRP A 32 -10.88 -13.58 -5.51
CA TRP A 32 -10.81 -12.15 -5.21
C TRP A 32 -10.26 -11.90 -3.81
N ASN A 33 -9.42 -10.87 -3.68
CA ASN A 33 -8.85 -10.43 -2.42
C ASN A 33 -9.08 -8.93 -2.27
N THR A 34 -9.32 -8.48 -1.04
CA THR A 34 -9.53 -7.06 -0.75
C THR A 34 -8.24 -6.45 -0.24
N LEU A 35 -7.68 -5.49 -0.97
CA LEU A 35 -6.58 -4.66 -0.52
C LEU A 35 -7.11 -3.31 -0.05
N LYS A 36 -6.73 -2.88 1.16
CA LYS A 36 -7.11 -1.57 1.71
C LYS A 36 -5.87 -0.83 2.20
N LEU A 37 -5.82 0.46 1.88
CA LEU A 37 -4.86 1.40 2.43
C LEU A 37 -5.63 2.45 3.24
N THR A 38 -5.21 2.69 4.48
CA THR A 38 -5.64 3.85 5.25
C THR A 38 -4.45 4.78 5.41
N VAL A 39 -4.66 6.07 5.13
CA VAL A 39 -3.65 7.11 5.32
C VAL A 39 -4.21 8.10 6.32
N LYS A 40 -3.53 8.26 7.47
CA LYS A 40 -3.86 9.24 8.50
C LYS A 40 -2.59 9.99 8.86
N ASP A 41 -2.56 11.29 8.55
CA ASP A 41 -1.38 12.13 8.69
C ASP A 41 -0.17 11.52 7.96
N ASP A 42 0.86 11.10 8.70
CA ASP A 42 2.05 10.46 8.16
C ASP A 42 2.01 8.92 8.22
N LEU A 43 0.94 8.34 8.77
CA LEU A 43 0.80 6.91 8.99
C LEU A 43 -0.01 6.25 7.87
N PHE A 44 0.63 5.29 7.21
CA PHE A 44 0.03 4.46 6.18
C PHE A 44 -0.14 3.05 6.74
N THR A 45 -1.38 2.57 6.80
CA THR A 45 -1.72 1.22 7.27
C THR A 45 -2.27 0.40 6.12
N VAL A 46 -1.63 -0.75 5.84
CA VAL A 46 -2.01 -1.66 4.76
C VAL A 46 -2.74 -2.86 5.33
N TYR A 47 -3.87 -3.20 4.73
CA TYR A 47 -4.70 -4.33 5.09
C TYR A 47 -4.91 -5.25 3.89
N LEU A 48 -5.02 -6.55 4.15
CA LEU A 48 -5.38 -7.57 3.17
C LEU A 48 -6.49 -8.44 3.75
N ASN A 49 -7.60 -8.56 3.03
CA ASN A 49 -8.79 -9.31 3.45
C ASN A 49 -9.28 -8.90 4.86
N GLY A 50 -9.16 -7.62 5.20
CA GLY A 50 -9.57 -7.06 6.49
C GLY A 50 -8.51 -7.16 7.59
N GLU A 51 -7.45 -7.93 7.41
CA GLU A 51 -6.36 -8.06 8.39
C GLU A 51 -5.28 -6.98 8.16
N GLU A 52 -4.84 -6.31 9.23
CA GLU A 52 -3.72 -5.38 9.17
C GLU A 52 -2.41 -6.15 8.92
N LEU A 53 -1.71 -5.82 7.84
CA LEU A 53 -0.43 -6.44 7.50
C LEU A 53 0.75 -5.70 8.12
N PHE A 54 0.80 -4.39 7.92
CA PHE A 54 1.89 -3.54 8.39
C PHE A 54 1.55 -2.05 8.29
N GLN A 55 2.39 -1.25 8.94
CA GLN A 55 2.34 0.20 8.91
C GLN A 55 3.68 0.78 8.47
N VAL A 56 3.65 1.93 7.80
CA VAL A 56 4.82 2.77 7.56
C VAL A 56 4.53 4.22 7.92
N LYS A 57 5.55 4.95 8.34
CA LYS A 57 5.49 6.42 8.46
C LYS A 57 6.27 7.08 7.35
N ASP A 58 5.67 8.06 6.67
CA ASP A 58 6.35 8.89 5.68
C ASP A 58 5.75 10.29 5.60
N GLN A 59 6.61 11.31 5.49
CA GLN A 59 6.24 12.73 5.42
C GLN A 59 6.75 13.42 4.15
N THR A 60 7.11 12.64 3.11
CA THR A 60 7.76 13.17 1.90
C THR A 60 6.81 14.04 1.10
N PHE A 61 5.60 13.52 0.85
CA PHE A 61 4.56 14.22 0.10
C PHE A 61 3.48 14.69 1.07
N LYS A 62 3.52 15.97 1.43
CA LYS A 62 2.61 16.56 2.43
C LYS A 62 1.27 17.02 1.85
N ASN A 63 1.22 17.21 0.54
CA ASN A 63 0.03 17.68 -0.15
C ASN A 63 -0.80 16.50 -0.64
N ALA A 64 -2.12 16.68 -0.72
CA ALA A 64 -3.01 15.70 -1.32
C ALA A 64 -2.58 15.37 -2.76
N GLY A 65 -2.69 14.09 -3.11
CA GLY A 65 -2.32 13.55 -4.42
C GLY A 65 -3.46 12.76 -5.05
N LYS A 66 -3.20 12.21 -6.24
CA LYS A 66 -4.11 11.30 -6.92
C LYS A 66 -3.92 9.87 -6.39
N ILE A 67 -4.96 9.05 -6.53
CA ILE A 67 -4.94 7.62 -6.23
C ILE A 67 -5.09 6.86 -7.55
N GLY A 68 -4.43 5.71 -7.66
CA GLY A 68 -4.51 4.85 -8.83
C GLY A 68 -4.17 3.40 -8.51
N LEU A 69 -4.52 2.53 -9.45
CA LEU A 69 -4.22 1.10 -9.41
C LEU A 69 -3.07 0.80 -10.37
N TRP A 70 -2.22 -0.16 -10.02
CA TRP A 70 -1.05 -0.51 -10.80
C TRP A 70 -0.79 -2.01 -10.74
N THR A 71 -0.43 -2.60 -11.89
CA THR A 71 -0.01 -4.00 -12.01
C THR A 71 1.47 -4.07 -12.35
N LYS A 72 2.16 -5.11 -11.89
CA LYS A 72 3.59 -5.28 -12.16
C LYS A 72 3.81 -5.88 -13.54
N ALA A 73 4.50 -5.14 -14.40
CA ALA A 73 4.98 -5.61 -15.69
C ALA A 73 3.88 -6.25 -16.55
N ASP A 74 4.02 -7.52 -16.89
CA ASP A 74 3.16 -8.35 -17.73
C ASP A 74 2.05 -9.07 -16.96
N ALA A 75 1.88 -8.79 -15.66
CA ALA A 75 0.82 -9.39 -14.86
C ALA A 75 -0.57 -8.91 -15.30
N VAL A 76 -1.43 -9.87 -15.63
CA VAL A 76 -2.86 -9.65 -15.85
C VAL A 76 -3.57 -9.64 -14.50
N SER A 77 -3.91 -8.45 -14.02
CA SER A 77 -4.63 -8.25 -12.76
C SER A 77 -5.97 -7.60 -13.03
N TYR A 78 -7.03 -8.13 -12.41
CA TYR A 78 -8.37 -7.54 -12.42
C TYR A 78 -8.59 -6.78 -11.12
N PHE A 79 -9.26 -5.64 -11.22
CA PHE A 79 -9.66 -4.82 -10.07
C PHE A 79 -11.15 -4.55 -10.17
N ASP A 80 -11.86 -4.71 -9.05
CA ASP A 80 -13.28 -4.41 -8.92
C ASP A 80 -13.54 -3.77 -7.55
N ASP A 81 -14.72 -3.15 -7.39
CA ASP A 81 -15.13 -2.46 -6.17
C ASP A 81 -14.13 -1.39 -5.67
N PHE A 82 -13.51 -0.65 -6.61
CA PHE A 82 -12.58 0.43 -6.26
C PHE A 82 -13.31 1.60 -5.57
N GLN A 83 -12.96 1.84 -4.31
CA GLN A 83 -13.56 2.89 -3.48
C GLN A 83 -12.50 3.80 -2.88
N VAL A 84 -12.80 5.10 -2.85
CA VAL A 84 -12.01 6.12 -2.16
C VAL A 84 -12.94 6.92 -1.28
N ALA A 85 -12.59 7.03 0.00
CA ALA A 85 -13.32 7.84 0.96
C ALA A 85 -12.34 8.65 1.81
N SER A 86 -12.72 9.88 2.14
CA SER A 86 -12.05 10.66 3.17
C SER A 86 -12.52 10.20 4.55
N MET A 87 -11.58 9.94 5.46
CA MET A 87 -11.90 9.78 6.87
C MET A 87 -12.31 11.15 7.43
N LYS A 88 -13.44 11.22 8.13
CA LYS A 88 -13.86 12.43 8.85
C LYS A 88 -13.07 12.61 10.15
#